data_AF-A0AAV8WYR8-F1
#
_entry.id   AF-A0AAV8WYR8-F1
#
_cell.length_a   1.000
_cell.length_b   1.000
_cell.length_c   1.000
_cell.angle_alpha   90.00
_cell.angle_beta   90.00
_cell.angle_gamma   90.00
#
_symmetry.space_group_name_H-M   'P 1'
#
loop_
_entity.id
_entity.type
_entity.pdbx_description
1 polymer ?
#
loop_
_entity_poly.entity_id
_entity_poly.type
_entity_poly.pdbx_seq_one_letter_code
_entity_poly.pdbx_strand_id
1 'polypeptide(L)'
;MFATFQESYYRQKINQPIFNPLEFKELAPITHIDCSRQKEIIQAGSVVMRIEFETDTATTTDITAYCLILHEKHFTYNPLTKIVRQH
;
A
#
# COMPACT_ATOMS: atom_id res chain seq x y z
N MET A 1 12.91 10.49 3.59
CA MET A 1 12.17 10.29 2.33
C MET A 1 10.82 10.99 2.37
N PHE A 2 9.86 10.56 3.22
CA PHE A 2 8.55 11.23 3.32
C PHE A 2 8.64 12.70 3.68
N ALA A 3 9.39 13.05 4.73
CA ALA A 3 9.44 14.44 5.19
C ALA A 3 10.13 15.40 4.20
N THR A 4 11.09 14.88 3.41
CA THR A 4 11.72 15.58 2.28
C THR A 4 10.75 15.76 1.10
N PHE A 5 9.92 14.74 0.81
CA PHE A 5 8.86 14.83 -0.20
C PHE A 5 7.79 15.84 0.20
N GLN A 6 7.34 15.81 1.46
CA GLN A 6 6.34 16.73 2.01
C GLN A 6 6.79 18.20 1.86
N GLU A 7 8.05 18.48 2.24
CA GLU A 7 8.64 19.82 2.16
C GLU A 7 8.57 20.38 0.72
N SER A 8 8.97 19.58 -0.27
CA SER A 8 8.97 19.98 -1.68
C SER A 8 7.58 20.04 -2.32
N TYR A 9 6.70 19.08 -1.99
CA TYR A 9 5.35 18.99 -2.58
C TYR A 9 4.38 20.02 -1.98
N TYR A 10 4.32 20.12 -0.65
CA TYR A 10 3.42 21.06 0.05
C TYR A 10 4.03 22.44 0.27
N ARG A 11 5.30 22.65 -0.11
CA ARG A 11 6.06 23.91 0.07
C ARG A 11 6.08 24.39 1.53
N GLN A 12 6.14 23.46 2.47
CA GLN A 12 6.20 23.77 3.90
C GLN A 12 7.65 24.01 4.32
N LYS A 13 7.88 24.98 5.21
CA LYS A 13 9.24 25.31 5.70
C LYS A 13 9.78 24.37 6.78
N ILE A 14 8.92 23.55 7.37
CA ILE A 14 9.29 22.70 8.50
C ILE A 14 9.08 21.25 8.08
N ASN A 15 10.17 20.51 8.12
CA ASN A 15 10.25 19.08 7.88
C ASN A 15 9.88 18.36 9.19
N GLN A 16 8.61 17.98 9.35
CA GLN A 16 8.15 17.20 10.51
C GLN A 16 7.46 15.92 10.02
N PRO A 17 8.12 14.75 10.13
CA PRO A 17 7.41 13.50 9.94
C PRO A 17 6.31 13.36 11.02
N ILE A 18 5.18 12.74 10.66
CA ILE A 18 4.05 12.55 11.58
C ILE A 18 4.46 11.71 12.80
N PHE A 19 5.38 10.76 12.61
CA PHE A 19 5.93 9.92 13.67
C PHE A 19 7.45 9.85 13.54
N ASN A 20 8.15 9.83 14.67
CA ASN A 20 9.54 9.38 14.70
C ASN A 20 9.61 7.83 14.60
N PRO A 21 10.79 7.23 14.34
CA PRO A 21 10.89 5.77 14.14
C PRO A 21 10.36 4.91 15.30
N LEU A 22 10.47 5.38 16.54
CA LEU A 22 9.95 4.66 17.71
C LEU A 22 8.43 4.78 17.78
N GLU A 23 7.89 5.99 17.62
CA GLU A 23 6.44 6.23 17.59
C GLU A 23 5.76 5.47 16.45
N PHE A 24 6.37 5.41 15.28
CA PHE A 24 5.82 4.67 14.14
C PHE A 24 5.69 3.19 14.46
N LYS A 25 6.72 2.61 15.09
CA LYS A 25 6.75 1.19 15.46
C LYS A 25 5.65 0.84 16.46
N GLU A 26 5.39 1.72 17.43
CA GLU A 26 4.42 1.47 18.51
C GLU A 26 2.99 1.83 18.10
N LEU A 27 2.79 2.93 17.36
CA LEU A 27 1.46 3.51 17.13
C LEU A 27 0.87 3.17 15.76
N ALA A 28 1.70 2.88 14.76
CA ALA A 28 1.25 2.67 13.39
C ALA A 28 2.04 1.56 12.67
N PRO A 29 2.09 0.34 13.22
CA PRO A 29 2.75 -0.77 12.54
C PRO A 29 2.02 -1.07 11.21
N ILE A 30 2.74 -0.95 10.09
CA ILE A 30 2.25 -1.32 8.77
C ILE A 30 2.73 -2.72 8.44
N THR A 31 1.78 -3.63 8.18
CA THR A 31 2.07 -4.95 7.60
C THR A 31 1.89 -4.88 6.09
N HIS A 32 2.81 -5.48 5.32
CA HIS A 32 2.69 -5.59 3.87
C HIS A 32 2.59 -7.05 3.45
N ILE A 33 1.78 -7.32 2.43
CA ILE A 33 1.61 -8.63 1.81
C ILE A 33 2.09 -8.51 0.37
N ASP A 34 3.27 -9.07 0.08
CA ASP A 34 3.81 -9.09 -1.27
C ASP A 34 3.10 -10.15 -2.12
N CYS A 35 2.31 -9.69 -3.09
CA CYS A 35 1.56 -10.54 -4.03
C CYS A 35 2.26 -10.69 -5.40
N SER A 36 3.47 -10.14 -5.58
CA SER A 36 4.17 -10.14 -6.88
C SER A 36 4.54 -11.53 -7.39
N ARG A 37 4.69 -12.51 -6.49
CA ARG A 37 5.10 -13.89 -6.80
C ARG A 37 3.95 -14.88 -6.65
N GLN A 38 2.87 -14.67 -7.39
CA GLN A 38 1.79 -15.65 -7.46
C GLN A 38 2.29 -16.91 -8.19
N LYS A 39 2.02 -18.11 -7.65
CA LYS A 39 2.34 -19.36 -8.36
C LYS A 39 1.59 -19.38 -9.69
N GLU A 40 2.31 -19.59 -10.79
CA GLU A 40 1.81 -19.59 -12.18
C GLU A 40 0.62 -20.54 -12.43
N ILE A 41 0.40 -21.51 -11.54
CA ILE A 41 -0.66 -22.52 -11.64
C ILE A 41 -2.04 -21.97 -11.20
N ILE A 42 -2.08 -20.79 -10.59
CA ILE A 42 -3.35 -20.17 -10.21
C ILE A 42 -4.03 -19.66 -11.49
N GLN A 43 -5.16 -20.29 -11.83
CA GLN A 43 -6.03 -19.95 -12.96
C GLN A 43 -6.13 -18.43 -13.13
N ALA A 44 -6.18 -17.98 -14.39
CA ALA A 44 -6.35 -16.60 -14.83
C ALA A 44 -7.71 -15.99 -14.42
N GLY A 45 -8.03 -16.04 -13.13
CA GLY A 45 -9.24 -15.57 -12.50
C GLY A 45 -8.93 -14.63 -11.33
N SER A 46 -9.98 -14.08 -10.72
CA SER A 46 -9.87 -13.16 -9.59
C SER A 46 -9.12 -13.81 -8.42
N VAL A 47 -8.12 -13.09 -7.88
CA VAL A 47 -7.45 -13.46 -6.63
C VAL A 47 -8.30 -12.98 -5.47
N VAL A 48 -8.81 -13.91 -4.67
CA VAL A 48 -9.52 -13.59 -3.42
C VAL A 48 -8.51 -13.61 -2.28
N MET A 49 -8.35 -12.48 -1.61
CA MET A 49 -7.57 -12.38 -0.37
C MET A 49 -8.53 -12.26 0.82
N ARG A 50 -8.34 -13.10 1.84
CA ARG A 50 -9.04 -13.02 3.12
C ARG A 50 -8.01 -12.76 4.21
N ILE A 51 -8.25 -11.75 5.04
CA ILE A 51 -7.41 -11.40 6.18
C ILE A 51 -8.25 -11.57 7.44
N GLU A 52 -7.76 -12.35 8.39
CA GLU A 52 -8.39 -12.55 9.69
C GLU A 52 -7.45 -12.04 10.78
N PHE A 53 -8.00 -11.31 11.74
CA PHE A 53 -7.26 -10.80 12.89
C PHE A 53 -7.77 -11.48 14.14
N GLU A 54 -6.84 -11.99 14.95
CA GLU A 54 -7.11 -12.50 16.29
C GLU A 54 -6.36 -11.61 17.29
N THR A 55 -6.99 -11.31 18.42
CA THR A 55 -6.42 -10.42 19.44
C THR A 55 -6.49 -11.09 20.80
N ASP A 56 -5.40 -11.01 21.56
CA ASP A 56 -5.29 -11.65 22.88
C ASP A 56 -6.19 -11.00 23.95
N THR A 57 -6.74 -9.81 23.68
CA THR A 57 -7.60 -9.06 24.60
C THR A 57 -8.95 -8.78 23.95
N ALA A 58 -10.04 -8.97 24.72
CA ALA A 58 -11.37 -8.58 24.29
C ALA A 58 -11.40 -7.07 23.96
N THR A 59 -11.72 -6.75 22.71
CA THR A 59 -11.72 -5.36 22.25
C THR A 59 -12.98 -4.65 22.72
N THR A 60 -12.83 -3.52 23.42
CA THR A 60 -13.96 -2.76 24.01
C THR A 60 -14.49 -1.66 23.08
N THR A 61 -14.01 -1.58 21.84
CA THR A 61 -14.26 -0.49 20.89
C THR A 61 -14.36 -1.02 19.47
N ASP A 62 -15.06 -0.27 18.61
CA ASP A 62 -15.15 -0.54 17.17
C ASP A 62 -13.74 -0.52 16.54
N ILE A 63 -13.28 -1.68 16.04
CA ILE A 63 -12.01 -1.79 15.31
C ILE A 63 -12.26 -1.36 13.86
N THR A 64 -11.52 -0.35 13.40
CA THR A 64 -11.48 0.02 11.97
C THR A 64 -10.12 -0.38 11.40
N ALA A 65 -10.12 -1.17 10.33
CA ALA A 65 -8.92 -1.51 9.57
C ALA A 65 -8.89 -0.71 8.27
N TYR A 66 -7.72 -0.14 7.94
CA TYR A 66 -7.47 0.52 6.67
C TYR A 66 -6.51 -0.33 5.83
N CYS A 67 -6.80 -0.48 4.54
CA CYS A 67 -5.96 -1.22 3.61
C CYS A 67 -5.64 -0.33 2.40
N LEU A 68 -4.37 -0.31 1.99
CA LEU A 68 -3.93 0.27 0.72
C LEU A 68 -3.56 -0.88 -0.24
N ILE A 69 -4.31 -1.00 -1.33
CA ILE A 69 -4.02 -1.99 -2.37
C ILE A 69 -3.19 -1.32 -3.46
N LEU A 70 -1.96 -1.80 -3.64
CA LEU A 70 -1.10 -1.40 -4.75
C LEU A 70 -1.14 -2.51 -5.81
N HIS A 71 -1.78 -2.21 -6.94
CA HIS A 71 -1.85 -3.12 -8.07
C HIS A 71 -1.02 -2.56 -9.22
N GLU A 72 0.02 -3.28 -9.62
CA GLU A 72 0.78 -2.93 -10.82
C GLU A 72 -0.08 -3.19 -12.06
N LYS A 73 -0.22 -2.19 -12.92
CA LYS A 73 -0.78 -2.37 -14.27
C LYS A 73 0.28 -1.96 -15.26
N HIS A 74 0.64 -2.87 -16.15
CA HIS A 74 1.62 -2.57 -17.16
C HIS A 74 0.90 -2.02 -18.40
N PHE A 75 1.28 -0.81 -18.81
CA PHE A 75 0.73 -0.18 -20.01
C PHE A 75 1.84 0.01 -21.04
N THR A 76 1.55 -0.37 -22.28
CA THR A 76 2.43 -0.11 -23.41
C THR A 76 1.78 0.95 -24.31
N TYR A 77 2.47 2.07 -24.52
CA TYR A 77 2.07 3.08 -25.49
C TYR A 77 2.86 2.95 -26.79
N ASN A 78 2.16 2.95 -27.92
CA ASN A 78 2.78 2.96 -29.25
C ASN A 78 2.62 4.37 -29.87
N PRO A 79 3.69 5.18 -30.01
CA PRO A 79 3.59 6.55 -30.51
C PRO A 79 3.11 6.67 -31.96
N LEU A 80 3.43 5.68 -32.80
CA LEU A 80 3.09 5.68 -34.23
C LEU A 80 1.58 5.47 -34.45
N THR A 81 1.00 4.58 -33.67
CA THR A 81 -0.44 4.24 -33.75
C THR A 81 -1.29 4.99 -32.73
N LYS A 82 -0.65 5.66 -31.77
CA LYS A 82 -1.27 6.31 -30.59
C LYS A 82 -2.10 5.35 -29.72
N ILE A 83 -1.83 4.05 -29.81
CA ILE A 83 -2.55 3.02 -29.06
C ILE A 83 -1.90 2.83 -27.69
N VAL A 84 -2.72 2.78 -26.65
CA VAL A 84 -2.33 2.32 -25.30
C VAL A 84 -2.89 0.90 -25.11
N ARG A 85 -2.03 -0.06 -24.75
CA ARG A 85 -2.42 -1.44 -24.40
C ARG A 85 -2.15 -1.68 -22.93
N GLN A 86 -3.14 -2.23 -22.23
CA GLN A 86 -2.96 -2.75 -20.88
C GLN A 86 -2.58 -4.23 -20.98
N HIS A 87 -1.53 -4.63 -20.27
CA HIS A 87 -1.10 -6.01 -20.10
C HIS A 87 -1.53 -6.54 -18.74
#